data_AF-A0A0D2HNB0-F1
#
_entry.id   AF-A0A0D2HNB0-F1
#
_cell.length_a   1.000
_cell.length_b   1.000
_cell.length_c   1.000
_cell.angle_alpha   90.00
_cell.angle_beta   90.00
_cell.angle_gamma   90.00
#
_symmetry.space_group_name_H-M   'P 1'
#
loop_
_entity.id
_entity.type
_entity.pdbx_description
1 polymer ?
#
loop_
_entity_poly.entity_id
_entity_poly.type
_entity_poly.pdbx_seq_one_letter_code
_entity_poly.pdbx_strand_id
1 'polypeptide(L)'
;MKRILAEAVGQADWTVNLRNACSTKIRVTEGRGIRELQAQTASRKGSPSNLATRRWEQKFWLRRKAALFLKRTARPEIPLSLASQLFQTSLSPKLPWKPARHVSDAQNSACKDSLQGVQAIFSVCFIGRHLATSASSAPLAQDLPTIYKPPTTGIISRLPSSWIPYAELIRLDKPAGTYYLFLPCMFSTLLAAPMAVPMASPLEVLSTTALFFSGALIMRGAGCTINDLWDRNLDPHVERTRLRPIARKAVSVENAIVYLGAQLLTGLTLLLQFPLPCLYYGVPSLLLVTVYPLAKRVTHYPQFVLGLTFSWGAIMGFPALGIDLVSNPEALAAAAALYASCVAWTLSYDMIYAYMDIKDDVKVGIKSIAQAHQHNSKTALGVFSAAQIGLLATAGYFAGAGPIFFIGSCGGGALALATMVRRVNLNDVKDCWWWFKNGAWFTGGVISLGLFGDYVYRKSQEESRLTAQAVGDA
;
A
#
# COMPACT_ATOMS: atom_id res chain seq x y z
N MET A 1 33.44 -24.14 -38.06
CA MET A 1 32.65 -23.49 -36.99
C MET A 1 32.99 -22.00 -36.80
N LYS A 2 34.23 -21.59 -36.53
CA LYS A 2 34.61 -20.14 -36.59
C LYS A 2 34.58 -19.54 -38.01
N ARG A 3 34.75 -20.34 -39.07
CA ARG A 3 34.54 -19.92 -40.48
C ARG A 3 33.07 -19.84 -40.90
N ILE A 4 32.19 -20.66 -40.31
CA ILE A 4 30.75 -20.68 -40.66
C ILE A 4 30.06 -19.41 -40.13
N LEU A 5 30.57 -18.83 -39.04
CA LEU A 5 30.12 -17.52 -38.54
C LEU A 5 30.58 -16.32 -39.38
N ALA A 6 31.58 -16.48 -40.25
CA ALA A 6 32.03 -15.43 -41.16
C ALA A 6 31.25 -15.40 -42.48
N GLU A 7 30.64 -16.52 -42.87
CA GLU A 7 29.88 -16.64 -44.12
C GLU A 7 28.39 -16.30 -43.95
N ALA A 8 27.87 -16.27 -42.71
CA ALA A 8 26.45 -15.95 -42.47
C ALA A 8 26.12 -14.44 -42.38
N VAL A 9 27.13 -13.55 -42.44
CA VAL A 9 26.95 -12.08 -42.24
C VAL A 9 27.34 -11.26 -43.47
N GLY A 10 27.64 -11.90 -44.61
CA GLY A 10 27.99 -11.21 -45.85
C GLY A 10 26.94 -11.41 -46.93
N GLN A 11 26.46 -10.31 -47.52
CA GLN A 11 25.62 -10.24 -48.73
C GLN A 11 24.12 -10.49 -48.54
N ALA A 12 23.42 -9.49 -48.04
CA ALA A 12 22.03 -9.26 -48.39
C ALA A 12 21.90 -7.82 -48.93
N ASP A 13 22.22 -7.67 -50.22
CA ASP A 13 21.83 -6.54 -51.05
C ASP A 13 20.30 -6.50 -51.11
N TRP A 14 19.68 -5.60 -50.36
CA TRP A 14 18.29 -5.20 -50.57
C TRP A 14 18.23 -3.70 -50.83
N THR A 15 18.46 -3.35 -52.08
CA THR A 15 18.06 -2.07 -52.67
C THR A 15 16.53 -1.99 -52.72
N VAL A 16 15.90 -1.52 -51.64
CA VAL A 16 14.48 -1.14 -51.70
C VAL A 16 14.38 0.29 -52.21
N ASN A 17 13.97 0.36 -53.48
CA ASN A 17 13.79 1.56 -54.28
C ASN A 17 12.68 2.47 -53.69
N LEU A 18 13.08 3.57 -53.03
CA LEU A 18 12.19 4.57 -52.42
C LEU A 18 11.51 5.52 -53.43
N ARG A 19 11.21 5.06 -54.63
CA ARG A 19 10.43 5.83 -55.62
C ARG A 19 9.15 5.08 -55.96
N ASN A 20 8.07 5.44 -55.24
CA ASN A 20 6.64 5.29 -55.57
C ASN A 20 5.80 4.69 -54.44
N ALA A 21 5.65 5.42 -53.34
CA ALA A 21 4.49 5.28 -52.45
C ALA A 21 4.14 6.62 -51.80
N CYS A 22 4.06 7.67 -52.63
CA CYS A 22 3.45 8.93 -52.23
C CYS A 22 1.93 8.83 -52.43
N SER A 23 1.16 9.19 -51.40
CA SER A 23 -0.26 9.57 -51.45
C SER A 23 -1.36 8.50 -51.33
N THR A 24 -1.26 7.52 -50.43
CA THR A 24 -2.49 6.89 -49.91
C THR A 24 -3.10 7.79 -48.84
N LYS A 25 -3.92 8.76 -49.25
CA LYS A 25 -4.83 9.52 -48.36
C LYS A 25 -5.76 8.51 -47.69
N ILE A 26 -5.44 8.07 -46.48
CA ILE A 26 -6.35 7.26 -45.66
C ILE A 26 -7.54 8.16 -45.30
N ARG A 27 -8.60 8.05 -46.10
CA ARG A 27 -9.89 8.65 -45.81
C ARG A 27 -10.53 7.77 -44.74
N VAL A 28 -10.38 8.14 -43.47
CA VAL A 28 -11.07 7.50 -42.35
C VAL A 28 -12.57 7.76 -42.55
N THR A 29 -13.28 6.79 -43.13
CA THR A 29 -14.74 6.77 -43.12
C THR A 29 -15.19 6.64 -41.68
N GLU A 30 -15.91 7.64 -41.18
CA GLU A 30 -16.58 7.64 -39.87
C GLU A 30 -17.41 6.35 -39.74
N GLY A 31 -16.88 5.41 -38.94
CA GLY A 31 -17.54 4.14 -38.69
C GLY A 31 -18.86 4.34 -37.97
N ARG A 32 -19.87 3.56 -38.37
CA ARG A 32 -21.24 3.47 -37.83
C ARG A 32 -21.33 3.61 -36.30
N GLY A 33 -20.32 3.16 -35.55
CA GLY A 33 -20.27 3.25 -34.08
C GLY A 33 -20.22 4.66 -33.49
N ILE A 34 -19.75 5.69 -34.21
CA ILE A 34 -19.76 7.08 -33.71
C ILE A 34 -21.19 7.64 -33.72
N ARG A 35 -22.02 7.29 -34.72
CA ARG A 35 -23.42 7.73 -34.77
C ARG A 35 -24.26 7.12 -33.66
N GLU A 36 -24.01 5.87 -33.29
CA GLU A 36 -24.67 5.21 -32.15
C GLU A 36 -24.26 5.83 -30.81
N LEU A 37 -22.98 6.16 -30.61
CA LEU A 37 -22.52 6.85 -29.41
C LEU A 37 -23.05 8.29 -29.32
N GLN A 38 -23.15 9.01 -30.43
CA GLN A 38 -23.76 10.35 -30.45
C GLN A 38 -25.27 10.29 -30.18
N ALA A 39 -25.98 9.32 -30.74
CA ALA A 39 -27.42 9.13 -30.50
C ALA A 39 -27.72 8.74 -29.04
N GLN A 40 -26.93 7.85 -28.44
CA GLN A 40 -27.08 7.46 -27.03
C GLN A 40 -26.75 8.60 -26.05
N THR A 41 -25.91 9.55 -26.45
CA THR A 41 -25.54 10.69 -25.58
C THR A 41 -26.51 11.86 -25.72
N ALA A 42 -27.15 12.05 -26.87
CA ALA A 42 -28.10 13.14 -27.11
C ALA A 42 -29.43 13.00 -26.36
N SER A 43 -29.84 11.78 -25.95
CA SER A 43 -31.13 11.58 -25.26
C SER A 43 -31.13 11.96 -23.78
N ARG A 44 -29.97 12.24 -23.16
CA ARG A 44 -29.90 12.64 -21.76
C ARG A 44 -29.86 14.16 -21.63
N LYS A 45 -31.03 14.78 -21.46
CA LYS A 45 -31.20 16.18 -21.01
C LYS A 45 -30.45 16.39 -19.69
N GLY A 46 -29.22 16.88 -19.76
CA GLY A 46 -28.37 17.16 -18.60
C GLY A 46 -27.97 18.64 -18.55
N SER A 47 -28.04 19.22 -17.36
CA SER A 47 -27.76 20.63 -17.06
C SER A 47 -26.40 21.13 -17.62
N PRO A 48 -26.30 22.41 -18.07
CA PRO A 48 -25.12 22.98 -18.73
C PRO A 48 -23.80 22.85 -17.95
N SER A 49 -23.84 22.76 -16.61
CA SER A 49 -22.65 22.65 -15.76
C SER A 49 -21.85 21.36 -15.97
N ASN A 50 -22.48 20.30 -16.48
CA ASN A 50 -21.83 19.00 -16.71
C ASN A 50 -21.21 18.83 -18.10
N LEU A 51 -21.47 19.74 -19.04
CA LEU A 51 -20.98 19.62 -20.43
C LEU A 51 -19.48 19.87 -20.55
N ALA A 52 -18.93 20.82 -19.78
CA ALA A 52 -17.51 21.15 -19.78
C ALA A 52 -16.67 20.00 -19.20
N THR A 53 -17.08 19.46 -18.04
CA THR A 53 -16.43 18.32 -17.37
C THR A 53 -16.45 17.09 -18.25
N ARG A 54 -17.59 16.77 -18.88
CA ARG A 54 -17.72 15.63 -19.79
C ARG A 54 -16.87 15.79 -21.07
N ARG A 55 -16.79 17.00 -21.64
CA ARG A 55 -15.90 17.27 -22.78
C ARG A 55 -14.42 17.13 -22.40
N TRP A 56 -14.06 17.55 -21.19
CA TRP A 56 -12.70 17.38 -20.68
C TRP A 56 -12.35 15.91 -20.47
N GLU A 57 -13.23 15.14 -19.83
CA GLU A 57 -13.08 13.68 -19.65
C GLU A 57 -12.96 12.95 -20.98
N GLN A 58 -13.84 13.25 -21.96
CA GLN A 58 -13.77 12.64 -23.29
C GLN A 58 -12.44 12.95 -24.00
N LYS A 59 -11.99 14.22 -23.98
CA LYS A 59 -10.71 14.60 -24.59
C LYS A 59 -9.51 13.95 -23.89
N PHE A 60 -9.54 13.88 -22.55
CA PHE A 60 -8.50 13.23 -21.75
C PHE A 60 -8.41 11.74 -22.08
N TRP A 61 -9.53 11.03 -22.12
CA TRP A 61 -9.57 9.59 -22.43
C TRP A 61 -9.23 9.27 -23.89
N LEU A 62 -9.67 10.10 -24.85
CA LEU A 62 -9.28 9.95 -26.26
C LEU A 62 -7.77 10.10 -26.46
N ARG A 63 -7.15 11.12 -25.84
CA ARG A 63 -5.69 11.32 -25.89
C ARG A 63 -4.94 10.15 -25.24
N ARG A 64 -5.43 9.63 -24.11
CA ARG A 64 -4.81 8.50 -23.41
C ARG A 64 -4.94 7.18 -24.19
N LYS A 65 -6.10 6.90 -24.79
CA LYS A 65 -6.28 5.74 -25.68
C LYS A 65 -5.39 5.84 -26.92
N ALA A 66 -5.27 7.01 -27.52
CA ALA A 66 -4.36 7.23 -28.65
C ALA A 66 -2.89 6.99 -28.25
N ALA A 67 -2.45 7.51 -27.09
CA ALA A 67 -1.09 7.29 -26.59
C ALA A 67 -0.80 5.82 -26.27
N LEU A 68 -1.75 5.11 -25.64
CA LEU A 68 -1.61 3.67 -25.35
C LEU A 68 -1.63 2.83 -26.64
N PHE A 69 -2.47 3.18 -27.62
CA PHE A 69 -2.51 2.52 -28.92
C PHE A 69 -1.20 2.73 -29.68
N LEU A 70 -0.67 3.95 -29.71
CA LEU A 70 0.64 4.27 -30.30
C LEU A 70 1.75 3.50 -29.59
N LYS A 71 1.73 3.41 -28.25
CA LYS A 71 2.72 2.63 -27.48
C LYS A 71 2.66 1.12 -27.77
N ARG A 72 1.47 0.60 -28.10
CA ARG A 72 1.27 -0.82 -28.48
C ARG A 72 1.60 -1.13 -29.94
N THR A 73 1.55 -0.12 -30.82
CA THR A 73 1.70 -0.30 -32.27
C THR A 73 2.98 0.32 -32.84
N ALA A 74 3.73 1.08 -32.04
CA ALA A 74 4.99 1.69 -32.44
C ALA A 74 6.03 0.62 -32.77
N ARG A 75 6.10 0.27 -34.07
CA ARG A 75 7.33 -0.17 -34.72
C ARG A 75 8.36 0.97 -34.61
N PRO A 76 9.66 0.67 -34.46
CA PRO A 76 10.65 1.60 -33.90
C PRO A 76 11.07 2.76 -34.83
N GLU A 77 10.28 3.12 -35.85
CA GLU A 77 10.60 4.20 -36.78
C GLU A 77 9.50 5.27 -36.80
N ILE A 78 9.36 6.04 -35.71
CA ILE A 78 8.75 7.37 -35.76
C ILE A 78 9.56 8.33 -34.87
N PRO A 79 10.25 9.33 -35.44
CA PRO A 79 11.05 10.27 -34.67
C PRO A 79 10.20 11.18 -33.76
N LEU A 80 10.73 11.45 -32.57
CA LEU A 80 10.09 12.13 -31.42
C LEU A 80 9.53 13.54 -31.68
N SER A 81 9.70 14.12 -32.87
CA SER A 81 9.17 15.45 -33.20
C SER A 81 7.65 15.48 -33.38
N LEU A 82 6.99 14.35 -33.65
CA LEU A 82 5.52 14.29 -33.76
C LEU A 82 4.81 14.20 -32.40
N ALA A 83 5.50 13.68 -31.37
CA ALA A 83 4.92 13.49 -30.04
C ALA A 83 4.75 14.82 -29.26
N SER A 84 5.58 15.82 -29.56
CA SER A 84 5.53 17.13 -28.89
C SER A 84 4.37 18.02 -29.37
N GLN A 85 3.90 17.86 -30.62
CA GLN A 85 2.79 18.65 -31.16
C GLN A 85 1.44 18.33 -30.51
N LEU A 86 1.28 17.15 -29.90
CA LEU A 86 0.02 16.77 -29.22
C LEU A 86 -0.17 17.44 -27.85
N PHE A 87 0.85 18.13 -27.31
CA PHE A 87 0.79 18.73 -25.96
C PHE A 87 0.53 20.23 -25.92
N GLN A 88 0.54 20.94 -27.05
CA GLN A 88 0.25 22.37 -27.08
C GLN A 88 -1.10 22.64 -27.74
N THR A 89 -2.13 22.92 -26.94
CA THR A 89 -3.24 23.83 -27.31
C THR A 89 -4.15 24.10 -26.11
N SER A 90 -3.95 25.29 -25.55
CA SER A 90 -4.92 26.21 -24.92
C SER A 90 -5.89 25.70 -23.84
N LEU A 91 -5.56 26.16 -22.63
CA LEU A 91 -6.42 26.48 -21.50
C LEU A 91 -7.52 27.50 -21.88
N SER A 92 -8.73 27.29 -21.35
CA SER A 92 -9.67 28.30 -20.79
C SER A 92 -11.11 27.74 -20.83
N PRO A 93 -11.80 27.65 -19.68
CA PRO A 93 -13.04 28.40 -19.60
C PRO A 93 -13.21 29.08 -18.24
N LYS A 94 -13.27 30.42 -18.27
CA LYS A 94 -13.88 31.24 -17.22
C LYS A 94 -15.38 30.95 -17.19
N LEU A 95 -15.95 30.60 -16.04
CA LEU A 95 -17.39 30.77 -15.82
C LEU A 95 -17.68 31.19 -14.37
N PRO A 96 -18.64 32.09 -14.14
CA PRO A 96 -18.80 32.81 -12.88
C PRO A 96 -19.76 32.09 -11.94
N TRP A 97 -19.39 32.04 -10.67
CA TRP A 97 -20.21 31.50 -9.59
C TRP A 97 -21.32 32.49 -9.21
N LYS A 98 -22.59 32.09 -9.36
CA LYS A 98 -23.75 32.76 -8.75
C LYS A 98 -24.48 31.77 -7.83
N PRO A 99 -24.81 32.16 -6.58
CA PRO A 99 -25.42 31.26 -5.61
C PRO A 99 -26.92 31.11 -5.86
N ALA A 100 -27.39 29.86 -5.91
CA ALA A 100 -28.81 29.54 -5.96
C ALA A 100 -29.39 29.45 -4.54
N ARG A 101 -30.51 30.15 -4.36
CA ARG A 101 -31.34 30.25 -3.15
C ARG A 101 -32.15 28.98 -2.91
N HIS A 102 -32.39 28.74 -1.62
CA HIS A 102 -33.52 28.03 -0.98
C HIS A 102 -34.41 27.15 -1.89
N VAL A 103 -34.31 25.85 -1.68
CA VAL A 103 -35.43 24.92 -1.87
C VAL A 103 -35.77 24.36 -0.50
N SER A 104 -36.98 24.67 -0.08
CA SER A 104 -37.69 24.26 1.11
C SER A 104 -38.08 22.78 1.08
N ASP A 105 -37.98 22.14 2.25
CA ASP A 105 -38.92 21.21 2.86
C ASP A 105 -39.82 20.38 1.94
N ALA A 106 -39.42 19.13 1.69
CA ALA A 106 -40.31 17.97 1.62
C ALA A 106 -39.51 16.68 1.38
N GLN A 107 -38.93 16.09 2.44
CA GLN A 107 -38.72 14.64 2.57
C GLN A 107 -38.17 14.31 3.97
N ASN A 108 -38.95 14.68 4.98
CA ASN A 108 -38.91 14.08 6.31
C ASN A 108 -39.78 12.81 6.28
N SER A 109 -39.19 11.62 6.46
CA SER A 109 -39.68 10.60 7.42
C SER A 109 -38.97 9.24 7.38
N ALA A 110 -37.93 9.01 6.56
CA ALA A 110 -37.28 7.68 6.49
C ALA A 110 -35.82 7.64 6.96
N CYS A 111 -35.27 8.72 7.51
CA CYS A 111 -33.88 8.79 7.95
C CYS A 111 -33.74 9.33 9.38
N LYS A 112 -34.59 8.85 10.30
CA LYS A 112 -34.48 9.12 11.75
C LYS A 112 -34.00 7.92 12.58
N ASP A 113 -34.00 6.70 12.04
CA ASP A 113 -33.58 5.52 12.81
C ASP A 113 -32.10 5.15 12.67
N SER A 114 -31.34 5.81 11.78
CA SER A 114 -29.88 5.62 11.69
C SER A 114 -29.05 6.66 12.46
N LEU A 115 -29.69 7.65 13.10
CA LEU A 115 -28.99 8.69 13.86
C LEU A 115 -28.96 8.46 15.38
N GLN A 116 -29.70 7.48 15.91
CA GLN A 116 -29.59 7.10 17.32
C GLN A 116 -28.29 6.31 17.64
N GLY A 117 -27.61 5.76 16.63
CA GLY A 117 -26.31 5.10 16.81
C GLY A 117 -25.11 6.05 16.99
N VAL A 118 -25.22 7.31 16.54
CA VAL A 118 -24.09 8.26 16.55
C VAL A 118 -24.08 9.14 17.81
N GLN A 119 -25.22 9.37 18.45
CA GLN A 119 -25.27 10.10 19.73
C GLN A 119 -24.89 9.24 20.96
N ALA A 120 -24.98 7.92 20.88
CA ALA A 120 -24.54 7.03 21.97
C ALA A 120 -23.02 7.02 22.18
N ILE A 121 -22.22 7.41 21.17
CA ILE A 121 -20.75 7.44 21.26
C ILE A 121 -20.25 8.71 21.99
N PHE A 122 -21.05 9.78 22.05
CA PHE A 122 -20.63 11.02 22.73
C PHE A 122 -20.96 11.08 24.22
N SER A 123 -21.78 10.17 24.76
CA SER A 123 -22.19 10.21 26.18
C SER A 123 -21.43 9.28 27.14
N VAL A 124 -20.44 8.51 26.68
CA VAL A 124 -19.63 7.65 27.58
C VAL A 124 -18.37 8.37 28.13
N CYS A 125 -18.09 9.62 27.71
CA CYS A 125 -16.93 10.38 28.21
C CYS A 125 -17.18 11.26 29.45
N PHE A 126 -18.35 11.18 30.10
CA PHE A 126 -18.64 11.97 31.32
C PHE A 126 -19.14 11.12 32.50
N ILE A 127 -18.46 9.99 32.79
CA ILE A 127 -18.62 9.29 34.07
C ILE A 127 -17.22 8.90 34.56
N GLY A 128 -16.71 9.69 35.50
CA GLY A 128 -15.39 9.48 36.10
C GLY A 128 -14.95 10.64 36.99
N ARG A 129 -15.88 11.30 37.69
CA ARG A 129 -15.56 12.09 38.89
C ARG A 129 -15.84 11.20 40.09
N HIS A 130 -14.96 11.29 41.08
CA HIS A 130 -15.01 10.67 42.41
C HIS A 130 -14.43 9.26 42.50
N LEU A 131 -13.13 9.22 42.78
CA LEU A 131 -12.54 8.46 43.90
C LEU A 131 -11.15 9.08 44.16
N ALA A 132 -11.13 10.19 44.90
CA ALA A 132 -9.91 10.77 45.45
C ALA A 132 -9.66 10.08 46.80
N THR A 133 -8.89 9.00 46.80
CA THR A 133 -8.30 8.47 48.02
C THR A 133 -6.88 9.01 48.16
N SER A 134 -6.63 9.62 49.31
CA SER A 134 -5.37 10.21 49.74
C SER A 134 -4.25 9.17 49.77
N ALA A 135 -3.36 9.20 48.78
CA ALA A 135 -2.09 8.50 48.82
C ALA A 135 -0.98 9.49 49.20
N SER A 136 -0.24 9.11 50.25
CA SER A 136 0.88 9.82 50.86
C SER A 136 1.88 10.37 49.84
N SER A 137 2.19 11.66 49.95
CA SER A 137 3.14 12.39 49.12
C SER A 137 4.58 12.06 49.49
N ALA A 138 5.14 10.99 48.93
CA ALA A 138 6.58 10.96 48.70
C ALA A 138 6.87 11.86 47.48
N PRO A 139 7.85 12.78 47.54
CA PRO A 139 8.15 13.66 46.42
C PRO A 139 8.52 12.81 45.20
N LEU A 140 7.72 12.93 44.14
CA LEU A 140 8.03 12.38 42.84
C LEU A 140 9.46 12.82 42.50
N ALA A 141 10.40 11.89 42.38
CA ALA A 141 11.68 12.19 41.78
C ALA A 141 11.35 12.83 40.43
N GLN A 142 11.60 14.14 40.29
CA GLN A 142 11.41 14.84 39.04
C GLN A 142 12.44 14.24 38.08
N ASP A 143 12.01 13.28 37.27
CA ASP A 143 12.78 12.86 36.11
C ASP A 143 13.15 14.12 35.34
N LEU A 144 14.46 14.34 35.20
CA LEU A 144 15.00 15.47 34.45
C LEU A 144 14.25 15.55 33.11
N PRO A 145 13.79 16.74 32.69
CA PRO A 145 13.05 16.88 31.44
C PRO A 145 13.88 16.26 30.32
N THR A 146 13.33 15.27 29.62
CA THR A 146 14.05 14.61 28.52
C THR A 146 14.34 15.68 27.46
N ILE A 147 15.62 16.04 27.31
CA ILE A 147 16.04 17.08 26.36
C ILE A 147 16.08 16.46 24.97
N TYR A 148 15.38 17.08 24.02
CA TYR A 148 15.49 16.70 22.61
C TYR A 148 16.94 16.86 22.14
N LYS A 149 17.49 15.81 21.54
CA LYS A 149 18.80 15.85 20.87
C LYS A 149 18.58 15.54 19.38
N PRO A 150 19.04 16.41 18.46
CA PRO A 150 18.92 16.12 17.05
C PRO A 150 19.73 14.88 16.66
N PRO A 151 19.33 14.17 15.60
CA PRO A 151 20.05 12.99 15.12
C PRO A 151 21.46 13.38 14.69
N THR A 152 22.47 12.65 15.21
CA THR A 152 23.89 12.86 14.87
C THR A 152 24.39 11.92 13.78
N THR A 153 23.65 10.85 13.50
CA THR A 153 24.02 9.81 12.52
C THR A 153 22.86 9.51 11.56
N GLY A 154 23.16 8.81 10.46
CA GLY A 154 22.18 8.40 9.46
C GLY A 154 21.94 9.43 8.34
N ILE A 155 20.94 9.18 7.50
CA ILE A 155 20.62 10.06 6.36
C ILE A 155 19.97 11.37 6.84
N ILE A 156 19.19 11.30 7.93
CA ILE A 156 18.44 12.44 8.46
C ILE A 156 19.36 13.49 9.09
N SER A 157 20.49 13.11 9.69
CA SER A 157 21.44 14.07 10.26
C SER A 157 22.09 14.98 9.21
N ARG A 158 21.99 14.62 7.92
CA ARG A 158 22.49 15.42 6.79
C ARG A 158 21.43 16.36 6.20
N LEU A 159 20.18 16.25 6.63
CA LEU A 159 19.11 17.11 6.15
C LEU A 159 19.22 18.51 6.77
N PRO A 160 18.71 19.55 6.10
CA PRO A 160 18.54 20.86 6.72
C PRO A 160 17.79 20.77 8.05
N SER A 161 18.18 21.56 9.04
CA SER A 161 17.61 21.51 10.40
C SER A 161 16.08 21.67 10.42
N SER A 162 15.52 22.45 9.49
CA SER A 162 14.08 22.65 9.32
C SER A 162 13.34 21.42 8.75
N TRP A 163 14.03 20.50 8.09
CA TRP A 163 13.44 19.28 7.49
C TRP A 163 13.48 18.09 8.43
N ILE A 164 14.41 18.08 9.39
CA ILE A 164 14.57 16.98 10.36
C ILE A 164 13.25 16.63 11.08
N PRO A 165 12.45 17.59 11.60
CA PRO A 165 11.19 17.26 12.27
C PRO A 165 10.18 16.55 11.35
N TYR A 166 10.15 16.88 10.05
CA TYR A 166 9.27 16.19 9.09
C TYR A 166 9.77 14.79 8.76
N ALA A 167 11.09 14.58 8.67
CA ALA A 167 11.69 13.27 8.48
C ALA A 167 11.46 12.35 9.70
N GLU A 168 11.56 12.90 10.92
CA GLU A 168 11.20 12.21 12.16
C GLU A 168 9.69 11.91 12.24
N LEU A 169 8.85 12.83 11.77
CA LEU A 169 7.39 12.67 11.78
C LEU A 169 6.98 11.44 10.96
N ILE A 170 7.63 11.19 9.83
CA ILE A 170 7.39 9.99 9.01
C ILE A 170 8.18 8.75 9.44
N ARG A 171 8.95 8.84 10.53
CA ARG A 171 9.81 7.76 11.06
C ARG A 171 10.85 7.27 10.07
N LEU A 172 11.42 8.18 9.28
CA LEU A 172 12.50 7.84 8.36
C LEU A 172 13.77 7.37 9.12
N ASP A 173 13.88 7.69 10.41
CA ASP A 173 14.96 7.24 11.32
C ASP A 173 14.82 5.76 11.70
N LYS A 174 13.58 5.23 11.65
CA LYS A 174 13.23 3.87 12.10
C LYS A 174 12.36 3.18 11.03
N PRO A 175 12.97 2.74 9.90
CA PRO A 175 12.24 2.26 8.72
C PRO A 175 11.60 0.87 8.89
N ALA A 176 11.72 0.21 10.05
CA ALA A 176 11.15 -1.11 10.29
C ALA A 176 9.65 -1.19 9.94
N GLY A 177 8.88 -0.16 10.30
CA GLY A 177 7.46 -0.09 9.95
C GLY A 177 7.20 0.05 8.44
N THR A 178 8.11 0.66 7.68
CA THR A 178 8.04 0.73 6.22
C THR A 178 8.21 -0.66 5.61
N TYR A 179 9.15 -1.47 6.12
CA TYR A 179 9.33 -2.84 5.67
C TYR A 179 8.10 -3.70 5.97
N TYR A 180 7.51 -3.58 7.17
CA TYR A 180 6.29 -4.31 7.51
C TYR A 180 5.09 -3.93 6.63
N LEU A 181 4.98 -2.67 6.20
CA LEU A 181 3.94 -2.25 5.25
C LEU A 181 4.24 -2.72 3.81
N PHE A 182 5.52 -2.78 3.43
CA PHE A 182 5.96 -3.17 2.09
C PHE A 182 5.89 -4.69 1.84
N LEU A 183 6.30 -5.51 2.80
CA LEU A 183 6.46 -6.96 2.64
C LEU A 183 5.15 -7.65 2.18
N PRO A 184 3.96 -7.34 2.74
CA PRO A 184 2.70 -7.86 2.20
C PRO A 184 2.45 -7.50 0.73
N CYS A 185 2.86 -6.31 0.28
CA CYS A 185 2.78 -5.93 -1.14
C CYS A 185 3.69 -6.79 -2.01
N MET A 186 4.90 -7.07 -1.54
CA MET A 186 5.83 -7.93 -2.25
C MET A 186 5.33 -9.38 -2.26
N PHE A 187 4.76 -9.89 -1.16
CA PHE A 187 4.21 -11.23 -1.11
C PHE A 187 3.09 -11.41 -2.13
N SER A 188 2.14 -10.47 -2.18
CA SER A 188 1.02 -10.55 -3.11
C SER A 188 1.46 -10.39 -4.56
N THR A 189 2.43 -9.51 -4.83
CA THR A 189 3.00 -9.35 -6.17
C THR A 189 3.62 -10.66 -6.64
N LEU A 190 4.45 -11.30 -5.81
CA LEU A 190 5.12 -12.55 -6.17
C LEU A 190 4.17 -13.74 -6.25
N LEU A 191 3.14 -13.79 -5.39
CA LEU A 191 2.13 -14.86 -5.44
C LEU A 191 1.19 -14.71 -6.64
N ALA A 192 0.86 -13.47 -7.02
CA ALA A 192 0.01 -13.15 -8.16
C ALA A 192 0.75 -13.26 -9.51
N ALA A 193 2.08 -13.06 -9.54
CA ALA A 193 2.84 -13.04 -10.80
C ALA A 193 2.65 -14.31 -11.66
N PRO A 194 2.68 -15.53 -11.09
CA PRO A 194 2.39 -16.76 -11.84
C PRO A 194 0.92 -16.98 -12.18
N MET A 195 -0.01 -16.24 -11.56
CA MET A 195 -1.46 -16.32 -11.81
C MET A 195 -1.93 -15.36 -12.91
N ALA A 196 -1.12 -14.35 -13.24
CA ALA A 196 -1.41 -13.44 -14.35
C ALA A 196 -1.39 -14.20 -15.69
N VAL A 197 -2.22 -13.78 -16.64
CA VAL A 197 -2.29 -14.37 -17.99
C VAL A 197 -2.06 -13.28 -19.05
N PRO A 198 -0.93 -13.32 -19.79
CA PRO A 198 0.21 -14.22 -19.59
C PRO A 198 0.91 -13.98 -18.25
N MET A 199 1.77 -14.92 -17.84
CA MET A 199 2.53 -14.80 -16.59
C MET A 199 3.32 -13.49 -16.59
N ALA A 200 3.24 -12.75 -15.47
CA ALA A 200 3.85 -11.43 -15.36
C ALA A 200 5.35 -11.51 -15.65
N SER A 201 5.84 -10.60 -16.49
CA SER A 201 7.25 -10.52 -16.85
C SER A 201 8.11 -10.06 -15.68
N PRO A 202 9.42 -10.38 -15.67
CA PRO A 202 10.32 -9.94 -14.60
C PRO A 202 10.33 -8.42 -14.41
N LEU A 203 10.15 -7.66 -15.51
CA LEU A 203 10.07 -6.20 -15.48
C LEU A 203 8.77 -5.71 -14.83
N GLU A 204 7.64 -6.37 -15.07
CA GLU A 204 6.36 -6.04 -14.41
C GLU A 204 6.42 -6.34 -12.92
N VAL A 205 7.00 -7.47 -12.52
CA VAL A 205 7.21 -7.81 -11.11
C VAL A 205 8.12 -6.78 -10.43
N LEU A 206 9.25 -6.44 -11.06
CA LEU A 206 10.21 -5.47 -10.52
C LEU A 206 9.60 -4.07 -10.40
N SER A 207 8.94 -3.57 -11.46
CA SER A 207 8.34 -2.24 -11.47
C SER A 207 7.16 -2.11 -10.50
N THR A 208 6.30 -3.13 -10.41
CA THR A 208 5.20 -3.21 -9.44
C THR A 208 5.73 -3.20 -8.01
N THR A 209 6.75 -4.02 -7.72
CA THR A 209 7.40 -4.08 -6.40
C THR A 209 8.06 -2.75 -6.03
N ALA A 210 8.74 -2.08 -6.97
CA ALA A 210 9.37 -0.78 -6.74
C ALA A 210 8.34 0.34 -6.49
N LEU A 211 7.21 0.34 -7.21
CA LEU A 211 6.09 1.24 -6.96
C LEU A 211 5.47 1.00 -5.59
N PHE A 212 5.29 -0.26 -5.18
CA PHE A 212 4.81 -0.60 -3.84
C PHE A 212 5.78 -0.20 -2.73
N PHE A 213 7.09 -0.35 -2.93
CA PHE A 213 8.08 0.12 -1.95
C PHE A 213 8.02 1.64 -1.77
N SER A 214 7.94 2.37 -2.89
CA SER A 214 7.77 3.83 -2.89
C SER A 214 6.47 4.24 -2.19
N GLY A 215 5.37 3.54 -2.50
CA GLY A 215 4.07 3.73 -1.86
C GLY A 215 4.11 3.46 -0.37
N ALA A 216 4.74 2.37 0.06
CA ALA A 216 4.88 2.01 1.46
C ALA A 216 5.67 3.06 2.24
N LEU A 217 6.74 3.62 1.66
CA LEU A 217 7.52 4.70 2.28
C LEU A 217 6.65 5.94 2.54
N ILE A 218 5.88 6.37 1.54
CA ILE A 218 5.03 7.57 1.64
C ILE A 218 3.82 7.33 2.55
N MET A 219 3.11 6.22 2.35
CA MET A 219 1.87 5.92 3.08
C MET A 219 2.12 5.50 4.52
N ARG A 220 3.28 4.89 4.82
CA ARG A 220 3.70 4.71 6.22
C ARG A 220 3.86 6.06 6.91
N GLY A 221 4.50 7.03 6.23
CA GLY A 221 4.66 8.40 6.72
C GLY A 221 3.34 9.12 6.93
N ALA A 222 2.39 8.96 6.02
CA ALA A 222 1.02 9.47 6.19
C ALA A 222 0.34 8.87 7.42
N GLY A 223 0.43 7.55 7.61
CA GLY A 223 -0.08 6.87 8.80
C GLY A 223 0.58 7.35 10.09
N CYS A 224 1.89 7.64 10.10
CA CYS A 224 2.55 8.27 11.26
C CYS A 224 1.92 9.62 11.58
N THR A 225 1.74 10.45 10.56
CA THR A 225 1.26 11.81 10.69
C THR A 225 -0.17 11.82 11.24
N ILE A 226 -1.03 10.93 10.74
CA ILE A 226 -2.39 10.73 11.28
C ILE A 226 -2.34 10.29 12.75
N ASN A 227 -1.51 9.30 13.08
CA ASN A 227 -1.38 8.82 14.46
C ASN A 227 -0.94 9.95 15.42
N ASP A 228 0.12 10.68 15.06
CA ASP A 228 0.65 11.76 15.90
C ASP A 228 -0.34 12.96 15.96
N LEU A 229 -1.14 13.21 14.93
CA LEU A 229 -2.23 14.21 14.98
C LEU A 229 -3.34 13.83 15.97
N TRP A 230 -3.68 12.55 16.07
CA TRP A 230 -4.66 12.01 17.03
C TRP A 230 -4.14 12.01 18.47
N ASP A 231 -2.84 11.71 18.63
CA ASP A 231 -2.19 11.52 19.92
C ASP A 231 -1.49 12.81 20.43
N ARG A 232 -1.58 13.94 19.70
CA ARG A 232 -0.88 15.21 20.01
C ARG A 232 -1.05 15.75 21.44
N ASN A 233 -2.20 15.48 22.07
CA ASN A 233 -2.49 15.92 23.44
C ASN A 233 -2.03 14.91 24.49
N LEU A 234 -1.86 13.65 24.12
CA LEU A 234 -1.46 12.55 25.01
C LEU A 234 0.05 12.34 24.98
N ASP A 235 0.66 12.40 23.80
CA ASP A 235 2.09 12.17 23.58
C ASP A 235 3.00 13.02 24.49
N PRO A 236 2.72 14.30 24.80
CA PRO A 236 3.53 15.08 25.75
C PRO A 236 3.63 14.48 27.15
N HIS A 237 2.72 13.59 27.53
CA HIS A 237 2.63 12.97 28.87
C HIS A 237 3.26 11.57 28.93
N VAL A 238 3.79 11.05 27.81
CA VAL A 238 4.37 9.70 27.73
C VAL A 238 5.86 9.82 27.40
N GLU A 239 6.72 9.20 28.23
CA GLU A 239 8.18 9.34 28.13
C GLU A 239 8.71 9.09 26.72
N ARG A 240 8.26 7.99 26.10
CA ARG A 240 8.69 7.59 24.76
C ARG A 240 8.23 8.54 23.64
N THR A 241 7.05 9.14 23.75
CA THR A 241 6.41 9.85 22.63
C THR A 241 6.39 11.37 22.80
N ARG A 242 6.73 11.87 23.98
CA ARG A 242 6.85 13.31 24.30
C ARG A 242 7.78 14.09 23.37
N LEU A 243 8.82 13.43 22.83
CA LEU A 243 9.79 14.04 21.91
C LEU A 243 9.40 13.95 20.43
N ARG A 244 8.19 13.49 20.11
CA ARG A 244 7.72 13.50 18.71
C ARG A 244 7.54 14.93 18.20
N PRO A 245 7.74 15.17 16.90
CA PRO A 245 7.73 16.52 16.32
C PRO A 245 6.49 17.36 16.65
N ILE A 246 5.28 16.78 16.60
CA ILE A 246 4.04 17.49 16.95
C ILE A 246 3.95 17.70 18.46
N ALA A 247 4.22 16.67 19.26
CA ALA A 247 4.15 16.74 20.73
C ALA A 247 5.12 17.76 21.34
N ARG A 248 6.35 17.84 20.81
CA ARG A 248 7.37 18.82 21.22
C ARG A 248 7.23 20.18 20.52
N LYS A 249 6.16 20.38 19.73
CA LYS A 249 5.87 21.61 18.97
C LYS A 249 6.93 22.01 17.94
N ALA A 250 7.73 21.07 17.45
CA ALA A 250 8.65 21.29 16.33
C ALA A 250 7.93 21.35 14.97
N VAL A 251 6.74 20.74 14.88
CA VAL A 251 5.82 20.84 13.73
C VAL A 251 4.45 21.25 14.27
N SER A 252 3.88 22.35 13.77
CA SER A 252 2.53 22.77 14.15
C SER A 252 1.47 21.83 13.56
N VAL A 253 0.25 21.85 14.14
CA VAL A 253 -0.85 21.01 13.65
C VAL A 253 -1.23 21.37 12.22
N GLU A 254 -1.24 22.66 11.89
CA GLU A 254 -1.54 23.17 10.54
C GLU A 254 -0.50 22.67 9.53
N ASN A 255 0.78 22.77 9.88
CA ASN A 255 1.87 22.27 9.04
C ASN A 255 1.81 20.75 8.88
N ALA A 256 1.46 20.02 9.94
CA ALA A 256 1.27 18.57 9.87
C ALA A 256 0.10 18.18 8.96
N ILE A 257 -1.01 18.94 8.96
CA ILE A 257 -2.15 18.72 8.06
C ILE A 257 -1.78 18.99 6.59
N VAL A 258 -1.07 20.10 6.31
CA VAL A 258 -0.58 20.41 4.95
C VAL A 258 0.38 19.31 4.47
N TYR A 259 1.28 18.86 5.34
CA TYR A 259 2.22 17.79 5.05
C TYR A 259 1.52 16.45 4.80
N LEU A 260 0.49 16.12 5.60
CA LEU A 260 -0.37 14.98 5.36
C LEU A 260 -1.05 15.06 3.99
N GLY A 261 -1.57 16.23 3.61
CA GLY A 261 -2.14 16.46 2.28
C GLY A 261 -1.14 16.17 1.16
N ALA A 262 0.11 16.64 1.30
CA ALA A 262 1.18 16.37 0.33
C ALA A 262 1.53 14.88 0.23
N GLN A 263 1.58 14.18 1.37
CA GLN A 263 1.82 12.73 1.41
C GLN A 263 0.69 11.96 0.72
N LEU A 264 -0.56 12.31 0.99
CA LEU A 264 -1.73 11.67 0.39
C LEU A 264 -1.81 11.92 -1.12
N LEU A 265 -1.50 13.14 -1.59
CA LEU A 265 -1.43 13.44 -3.03
C LEU A 265 -0.29 12.69 -3.73
N THR A 266 0.85 12.55 -3.06
CA THR A 266 1.97 11.75 -3.57
C THR A 266 1.59 10.27 -3.63
N GLY A 267 0.96 9.75 -2.57
CA GLY A 267 0.43 8.38 -2.53
C GLY A 267 -0.62 8.12 -3.61
N LEU A 268 -1.52 9.08 -3.87
CA LEU A 268 -2.49 9.02 -4.96
C LEU A 268 -1.80 8.99 -6.33
N THR A 269 -0.76 9.80 -6.52
CA THR A 269 0.01 9.80 -7.78
C THR A 269 0.65 8.43 -8.04
N LEU A 270 1.19 7.78 -7.00
CA LEU A 270 1.71 6.41 -7.10
C LEU A 270 0.59 5.40 -7.37
N LEU A 271 -0.56 5.52 -6.68
CA LEU A 271 -1.70 4.63 -6.86
C LEU A 271 -2.28 4.70 -8.28
N LEU A 272 -2.27 5.88 -8.90
CA LEU A 272 -2.71 6.09 -10.28
C LEU A 272 -1.80 5.48 -11.35
N GLN A 273 -0.61 5.00 -10.98
CA GLN A 273 0.25 4.21 -11.87
C GLN A 273 -0.21 2.76 -12.00
N PHE A 274 -1.04 2.27 -11.07
CA PHE A 274 -1.62 0.94 -11.14
C PHE A 274 -2.91 0.91 -11.97
N PRO A 275 -3.38 -0.28 -12.39
CA PRO A 275 -4.69 -0.45 -12.99
C PRO A 275 -5.83 0.14 -12.14
N LEU A 276 -6.90 0.63 -12.77
CA LEU A 276 -8.03 1.27 -12.09
C LEU A 276 -8.63 0.45 -10.94
N PRO A 277 -8.75 -0.90 -11.00
CA PRO A 277 -9.22 -1.69 -9.87
C PRO A 277 -8.45 -1.46 -8.56
N CYS A 278 -7.16 -1.11 -8.63
CA CYS A 278 -6.37 -0.77 -7.45
C CYS A 278 -6.90 0.45 -6.69
N LEU A 279 -7.62 1.37 -7.35
CA LEU A 279 -8.29 2.47 -6.63
C LEU A 279 -9.43 1.95 -5.75
N TYR A 280 -10.21 0.98 -6.26
CA TYR A 280 -11.34 0.41 -5.53
C TYR A 280 -10.90 -0.37 -4.29
N TYR A 281 -9.73 -1.02 -4.36
CA TYR A 281 -9.14 -1.69 -3.19
C TYR A 281 -8.35 -0.72 -2.31
N GLY A 282 -7.58 0.19 -2.89
CA GLY A 282 -6.65 1.07 -2.16
C GLY A 282 -7.34 2.16 -1.34
N VAL A 283 -8.36 2.83 -1.89
CA VAL A 283 -9.02 3.97 -1.21
C VAL A 283 -9.70 3.56 0.11
N PRO A 284 -10.45 2.44 0.20
CA PRO A 284 -11.05 1.99 1.46
C PRO A 284 -10.05 1.76 2.59
N SER A 285 -8.77 1.44 2.30
CA SER A 285 -7.75 1.29 3.34
C SER A 285 -7.53 2.55 4.17
N LEU A 286 -7.76 3.73 3.59
CA LEU A 286 -7.60 5.02 4.28
C LEU A 286 -8.55 5.16 5.48
N LEU A 287 -9.74 4.55 5.42
CA LEU A 287 -10.67 4.54 6.53
C LEU A 287 -10.08 3.79 7.73
N LEU A 288 -9.53 2.59 7.49
CA LEU A 288 -8.90 1.80 8.55
C LEU A 288 -7.67 2.50 9.12
N VAL A 289 -6.82 3.08 8.26
CA VAL A 289 -5.63 3.84 8.69
C VAL A 289 -6.03 5.04 9.56
N THR A 290 -7.12 5.72 9.21
CA THR A 290 -7.62 6.89 9.97
C THR A 290 -8.22 6.50 11.32
N VAL A 291 -8.89 5.34 11.39
CA VAL A 291 -9.56 4.86 12.62
C VAL A 291 -8.62 4.08 13.55
N TYR A 292 -7.51 3.53 13.05
CA TYR A 292 -6.55 2.75 13.85
C TYR A 292 -6.12 3.40 15.19
N PRO A 293 -5.83 4.71 15.29
CA PRO A 293 -5.52 5.35 16.57
C PRO A 293 -6.60 5.17 17.65
N LEU A 294 -7.87 5.12 17.25
CA LEU A 294 -8.98 4.88 18.16
C LEU A 294 -8.93 3.46 18.74
N ALA A 295 -8.46 2.47 17.97
CA ALA A 295 -8.39 1.08 18.40
C ALA A 295 -7.55 0.91 19.68
N LYS A 296 -6.47 1.69 19.82
CA LYS A 296 -5.61 1.70 21.01
C LYS A 296 -6.35 2.08 22.30
N ARG A 297 -7.47 2.77 22.18
CA ARG A 297 -8.26 3.31 23.30
C ARG A 297 -9.45 2.42 23.66
N VAL A 298 -9.95 1.62 22.71
CA VAL A 298 -11.21 0.88 22.88
C VAL A 298 -11.05 -0.63 22.97
N THR A 299 -9.92 -1.20 22.53
CA THR A 299 -9.72 -2.66 22.49
C THR A 299 -8.38 -3.11 23.06
N HIS A 300 -8.33 -4.34 23.58
CA HIS A 300 -7.08 -5.05 23.90
C HIS A 300 -6.38 -5.61 22.66
N TYR A 301 -6.96 -5.48 21.47
CA TYR A 301 -6.38 -5.99 20.23
C TYR A 301 -6.12 -4.89 19.19
N PRO A 302 -5.46 -3.76 19.54
CA PRO A 302 -5.10 -2.76 18.54
C PRO A 302 -4.16 -3.35 17.47
N GLN A 303 -3.38 -4.38 17.81
CA GLN A 303 -2.53 -5.16 16.90
C GLN A 303 -3.35 -5.80 15.77
N PHE A 304 -4.58 -6.23 16.05
CA PHE A 304 -5.45 -6.80 15.02
C PHE A 304 -5.86 -5.73 14.01
N VAL A 305 -6.30 -4.56 14.50
CA VAL A 305 -6.64 -3.42 13.64
C VAL A 305 -5.42 -2.91 12.88
N LEU A 306 -4.25 -2.89 13.51
CA LEU A 306 -2.98 -2.60 12.82
C LEU A 306 -2.75 -3.62 11.71
N GLY A 307 -2.92 -4.92 11.99
CA GLY A 307 -2.84 -5.99 11.02
C GLY A 307 -3.74 -5.76 9.82
N LEU A 308 -4.99 -5.33 10.05
CA LEU A 308 -5.91 -5.02 8.95
C LEU A 308 -5.37 -3.90 8.05
N THR A 309 -4.72 -2.88 8.62
CA THR A 309 -4.13 -1.77 7.86
C THR A 309 -2.83 -2.14 7.15
N PHE A 310 -1.88 -2.78 7.85
CA PHE A 310 -0.55 -3.07 7.32
C PHE A 310 -0.57 -4.23 6.33
N SER A 311 -1.52 -5.15 6.47
CA SER A 311 -1.64 -6.31 5.58
C SER A 311 -2.35 -5.98 4.27
N TRP A 312 -2.88 -4.76 4.07
CA TRP A 312 -3.66 -4.40 2.88
C TRP A 312 -2.88 -4.64 1.57
N GLY A 313 -1.56 -4.49 1.62
CA GLY A 313 -0.65 -4.85 0.54
C GLY A 313 -0.78 -6.29 0.05
N ALA A 314 -1.18 -7.23 0.90
CA ALA A 314 -1.42 -8.64 0.56
C ALA A 314 -2.52 -8.85 -0.48
N ILE A 315 -3.40 -7.85 -0.68
CA ILE A 315 -4.45 -7.87 -1.70
C ILE A 315 -3.97 -7.15 -2.96
N MET A 316 -3.22 -6.06 -2.81
CA MET A 316 -2.96 -5.09 -3.87
C MET A 316 -2.14 -5.64 -5.05
N GLY A 317 -1.29 -6.64 -4.84
CA GLY A 317 -0.47 -7.23 -5.91
C GLY A 317 -1.28 -7.91 -7.02
N PHE A 318 -2.44 -8.48 -6.68
CA PHE A 318 -3.32 -9.14 -7.64
C PHE A 318 -3.92 -8.17 -8.68
N PRO A 319 -4.71 -7.13 -8.30
CA PRO A 319 -5.22 -6.16 -9.25
C PRO A 319 -4.11 -5.31 -9.88
N ALA A 320 -2.95 -5.15 -9.22
CA ALA A 320 -1.80 -4.44 -9.79
C ALA A 320 -1.24 -5.16 -11.02
N LEU A 321 -1.27 -6.50 -11.03
CA LEU A 321 -0.88 -7.35 -12.16
C LEU A 321 -2.06 -7.69 -13.10
N GLY A 322 -3.20 -7.01 -12.95
CA GLY A 322 -4.35 -7.16 -13.85
C GLY A 322 -5.27 -8.34 -13.52
N ILE A 323 -5.14 -8.96 -12.34
CA ILE A 323 -6.03 -10.03 -11.91
C ILE A 323 -7.29 -9.43 -11.30
N ASP A 324 -8.44 -9.74 -11.88
CA ASP A 324 -9.75 -9.39 -11.32
C ASP A 324 -10.18 -10.43 -10.28
N LEU A 325 -10.07 -10.03 -9.01
CA LEU A 325 -10.43 -10.85 -7.84
C LEU A 325 -11.93 -11.17 -7.77
N VAL A 326 -12.81 -10.38 -8.39
CA VAL A 326 -14.25 -10.67 -8.37
C VAL A 326 -14.59 -11.78 -9.36
N SER A 327 -13.94 -11.78 -10.53
CA SER A 327 -14.17 -12.80 -11.55
C SER A 327 -13.36 -14.09 -11.36
N ASN A 328 -12.33 -14.06 -10.50
CA ASN A 328 -11.43 -15.19 -10.26
C ASN A 328 -11.52 -15.67 -8.80
N PRO A 329 -12.36 -16.69 -8.50
CA PRO A 329 -12.53 -17.21 -7.14
C PRO A 329 -11.24 -17.77 -6.52
N GLU A 330 -10.36 -18.38 -7.32
CA GLU A 330 -9.09 -18.92 -6.84
C GLU A 330 -8.15 -17.79 -6.41
N ALA A 331 -8.04 -16.74 -7.22
CA ALA A 331 -7.28 -15.54 -6.86
C ALA A 331 -7.87 -14.83 -5.64
N LEU A 332 -9.20 -14.78 -5.52
CA LEU A 332 -9.87 -14.22 -4.34
C LEU A 332 -9.53 -15.01 -3.07
N ALA A 333 -9.61 -16.33 -3.13
CA ALA A 333 -9.28 -17.21 -2.01
C ALA A 333 -7.79 -17.10 -1.63
N ALA A 334 -6.90 -17.05 -2.62
CA ALA A 334 -5.46 -16.85 -2.41
C ALA A 334 -5.18 -15.49 -1.75
N ALA A 335 -5.77 -14.41 -2.25
CA ALA A 335 -5.60 -13.07 -1.70
C ALA A 335 -6.17 -12.95 -0.28
N ALA A 336 -7.35 -13.54 -0.01
CA ALA A 336 -7.96 -13.53 1.31
C ALA A 336 -7.13 -14.32 2.33
N ALA A 337 -6.64 -15.50 1.95
CA ALA A 337 -5.77 -16.31 2.80
C ALA A 337 -4.42 -15.62 3.06
N LEU A 338 -3.82 -14.99 2.05
CA LEU A 338 -2.58 -14.23 2.20
C LEU A 338 -2.77 -13.01 3.10
N TYR A 339 -3.88 -12.29 2.94
CA TYR A 339 -4.24 -11.16 3.80
C TYR A 339 -4.39 -11.61 5.26
N ALA A 340 -5.16 -12.67 5.51
CA ALA A 340 -5.33 -13.23 6.84
C ALA A 340 -4.00 -13.72 7.44
N SER A 341 -3.14 -14.34 6.64
CA SER A 341 -1.78 -14.72 7.03
C SER A 341 -0.96 -13.52 7.51
N CYS A 342 -0.97 -12.42 6.76
CA CYS A 342 -0.25 -11.19 7.12
C CYS A 342 -0.85 -10.51 8.36
N VAL A 343 -2.16 -10.58 8.56
CA VAL A 343 -2.82 -10.09 9.79
C VAL A 343 -2.32 -10.91 11.00
N ALA A 344 -2.31 -12.24 10.89
CA ALA A 344 -1.77 -13.11 11.93
C ALA A 344 -0.27 -12.84 12.20
N TRP A 345 0.52 -12.56 11.16
CA TRP A 345 1.90 -12.15 11.33
C TRP A 345 2.04 -10.83 12.12
N THR A 346 1.15 -9.87 11.84
CA THR A 346 1.11 -8.58 12.54
C THR A 346 0.80 -8.74 14.02
N LEU A 347 -0.08 -9.66 14.38
CA LEU A 347 -0.31 -10.02 15.78
C LEU A 347 0.98 -10.49 16.44
N SER A 348 1.78 -11.33 15.77
CA SER A 348 3.04 -11.84 16.32
C SER A 348 4.09 -10.74 16.53
N TYR A 349 4.46 -9.98 15.49
CA TYR A 349 5.55 -9.02 15.61
C TYR A 349 5.16 -7.77 16.40
N ASP A 350 3.90 -7.31 16.30
CA ASP A 350 3.46 -6.11 17.01
C ASP A 350 3.11 -6.40 18.46
N MET A 351 2.82 -7.67 18.81
CA MET A 351 2.79 -8.10 20.21
C MET A 351 4.17 -7.97 20.85
N ILE A 352 5.24 -8.42 20.18
CA ILE A 352 6.63 -8.27 20.67
C ILE A 352 6.98 -6.79 20.80
N TYR A 353 6.57 -5.96 19.83
CA TYR A 353 6.76 -4.52 19.90
C TYR A 353 6.04 -3.90 21.11
N ALA A 354 4.81 -4.33 21.42
CA ALA A 354 4.05 -3.86 22.57
C ALA A 354 4.66 -4.26 23.93
N TYR A 355 5.47 -5.33 24.00
CA TYR A 355 6.21 -5.64 25.24
C TYR A 355 7.26 -4.58 25.60
N MET A 356 7.69 -3.74 24.65
CA MET A 356 8.62 -2.65 24.93
C MET A 356 8.01 -1.57 25.83
N ASP A 357 6.70 -1.35 25.73
CA ASP A 357 5.97 -0.26 26.40
C ASP A 357 5.04 -0.77 27.51
N ILE A 358 5.04 -2.08 27.80
CA ILE A 358 4.02 -2.71 28.65
C ILE A 358 3.92 -2.09 30.05
N LYS A 359 5.04 -1.63 30.63
CA LYS A 359 5.09 -0.99 31.94
C LYS A 359 4.45 0.40 31.95
N ASP A 360 4.54 1.13 30.84
CA ASP A 360 3.99 2.47 30.72
C ASP A 360 2.54 2.44 30.25
N ASP A 361 2.20 1.51 29.35
CA ASP A 361 0.83 1.29 28.90
C ASP A 361 -0.11 0.96 30.07
N VAL A 362 0.35 0.15 31.04
CA VAL A 362 -0.42 -0.19 32.25
C VAL A 362 -0.68 1.05 33.12
N LYS A 363 0.27 1.99 33.21
CA LYS A 363 0.12 3.22 34.00
C LYS A 363 -0.87 4.20 33.36
N VAL A 364 -0.91 4.25 32.03
CA VAL A 364 -1.76 5.18 31.26
C VAL A 364 -3.12 4.57 30.91
N GLY A 365 -3.35 3.29 31.21
CA GLY A 365 -4.60 2.58 30.92
C GLY A 365 -4.77 2.22 29.43
N ILE A 366 -3.67 2.19 28.66
CA ILE A 366 -3.68 1.74 27.27
C ILE A 366 -3.80 0.22 27.27
N LYS A 367 -4.71 -0.32 26.46
CA LYS A 367 -4.96 -1.76 26.37
C LYS A 367 -4.16 -2.36 25.21
N SER A 368 -3.54 -3.52 25.42
CA SER A 368 -2.77 -4.21 24.37
C SER A 368 -2.87 -5.73 24.47
N ILE A 369 -2.56 -6.42 23.37
CA ILE A 369 -2.57 -7.89 23.32
C ILE A 369 -1.49 -8.48 24.25
N ALA A 370 -0.39 -7.74 24.42
CA ALA A 370 0.67 -8.06 25.34
C ALA A 370 0.14 -8.09 26.78
N GLN A 371 -0.77 -7.17 27.16
CA GLN A 371 -1.45 -7.20 28.45
C GLN A 371 -2.47 -8.34 28.58
N ALA A 372 -3.26 -8.59 27.53
CA ALA A 372 -4.26 -9.67 27.54
C ALA A 372 -3.64 -11.07 27.68
N HIS A 373 -2.43 -11.26 27.16
CA HIS A 373 -1.73 -12.56 27.15
C HIS A 373 -0.45 -12.58 27.98
N GLN A 374 -0.27 -11.71 28.99
CA GLN A 374 0.96 -11.68 29.82
C GLN A 374 1.33 -13.03 30.42
N HIS A 375 0.34 -13.82 30.83
CA HIS A 375 0.57 -15.12 31.47
C HIS A 375 0.90 -16.24 30.47
N ASN A 376 0.60 -16.06 29.18
CA ASN A 376 0.69 -17.09 28.14
C ASN A 376 1.29 -16.56 26.82
N SER A 377 2.18 -15.58 26.90
CA SER A 377 2.65 -14.80 25.74
C SER A 377 3.27 -15.67 24.66
N LYS A 378 4.10 -16.64 25.06
CA LYS A 378 4.78 -17.57 24.16
C LYS A 378 3.79 -18.48 23.43
N THR A 379 2.76 -18.94 24.13
CA THR A 379 1.68 -19.73 23.54
C THR A 379 0.90 -18.90 22.53
N ALA A 380 0.54 -17.66 22.86
CA ALA A 380 -0.14 -16.75 21.95
C ALA A 380 0.71 -16.48 20.68
N LEU A 381 2.00 -16.16 20.84
CA LEU A 381 2.93 -16.01 19.72
C LEU A 381 3.02 -17.28 18.86
N GLY A 382 3.03 -18.46 19.50
CA GLY A 382 3.01 -19.76 18.81
C GLY A 382 1.74 -19.97 17.98
N VAL A 383 0.56 -19.65 18.54
CA VAL A 383 -0.74 -19.75 17.85
C VAL A 383 -0.81 -18.80 16.66
N PHE A 384 -0.44 -17.53 16.84
CA PHE A 384 -0.43 -16.56 15.74
C PHE A 384 0.57 -16.94 14.64
N SER A 385 1.73 -17.48 15.02
CA SER A 385 2.73 -17.99 14.07
C SER A 385 2.22 -19.21 13.30
N ALA A 386 1.57 -20.17 13.98
CA ALA A 386 0.98 -21.33 13.33
C ALA A 386 -0.16 -20.94 12.38
N ALA A 387 -1.03 -20.02 12.81
CA ALA A 387 -2.10 -19.47 11.98
C ALA A 387 -1.56 -18.77 10.72
N GLN A 388 -0.51 -17.94 10.88
CA GLN A 388 0.17 -17.30 9.75
C GLN A 388 0.63 -18.33 8.72
N ILE A 389 1.35 -19.38 9.14
CA ILE A 389 1.90 -20.39 8.23
C ILE A 389 0.79 -21.24 7.59
N GLY A 390 -0.23 -21.65 8.35
CA GLY A 390 -1.37 -22.39 7.80
C GLY A 390 -2.12 -21.59 6.74
N LEU A 391 -2.34 -20.29 6.99
CA LEU A 391 -2.97 -19.38 6.04
C LEU A 391 -2.07 -19.07 4.83
N LEU A 392 -0.76 -19.00 5.02
CA LEU A 392 0.21 -18.82 3.93
C LEU A 392 0.21 -20.05 3.00
N ALA A 393 0.20 -21.25 3.57
CA ALA A 393 0.10 -22.50 2.81
C ALA A 393 -1.24 -22.58 2.07
N THR A 394 -2.33 -22.15 2.71
CA THR A 394 -3.66 -22.06 2.08
C THR A 394 -3.66 -21.09 0.89
N ALA A 395 -2.99 -19.94 1.02
CA ALA A 395 -2.86 -18.99 -0.08
C ALA A 395 -2.08 -19.59 -1.26
N GLY A 396 -0.98 -20.30 -0.98
CA GLY A 396 -0.22 -21.01 -2.01
C GLY A 396 -1.01 -22.12 -2.70
N TYR A 397 -1.84 -22.85 -1.95
CA TYR A 397 -2.71 -23.89 -2.50
C TYR A 397 -3.69 -23.30 -3.53
N PHE A 398 -4.41 -22.23 -3.17
CA PHE A 398 -5.33 -21.56 -4.10
C PHE A 398 -4.65 -20.84 -5.26
N ALA A 399 -3.40 -20.38 -5.08
CA ALA A 399 -2.61 -19.79 -6.17
C ALA A 399 -1.99 -20.84 -7.12
N GLY A 400 -2.11 -22.14 -6.81
CA GLY A 400 -1.43 -23.21 -7.54
C GLY A 400 0.09 -23.14 -7.42
N ALA A 401 0.61 -22.65 -6.30
CA ALA A 401 2.05 -22.47 -6.08
C ALA A 401 2.81 -23.81 -6.12
N GLY A 402 4.08 -23.78 -6.54
CA GLY A 402 4.91 -24.98 -6.64
C GLY A 402 5.54 -25.41 -5.30
N PRO A 403 6.24 -26.56 -5.28
CA PRO A 403 6.89 -27.06 -4.07
C PRO A 403 7.98 -26.11 -3.53
N ILE A 404 8.58 -25.29 -4.40
CA ILE A 404 9.58 -24.28 -3.99
C ILE A 404 8.94 -23.26 -3.04
N PHE A 405 7.71 -22.82 -3.31
CA PHE A 405 6.96 -21.95 -2.41
C PHE A 405 6.68 -22.63 -1.05
N PHE A 406 6.19 -23.86 -1.05
CA PHE A 406 5.83 -24.54 0.20
C PHE A 406 7.07 -24.80 1.09
N ILE A 407 8.18 -25.24 0.50
CA ILE A 407 9.43 -25.47 1.25
C ILE A 407 10.07 -24.15 1.65
N GLY A 408 10.26 -23.24 0.70
CA GLY A 408 10.98 -21.99 0.90
C GLY A 408 10.20 -21.00 1.77
N SER A 409 8.96 -20.66 1.39
CA SER A 409 8.16 -19.65 2.06
C SER A 409 7.50 -20.19 3.33
N CYS A 410 6.77 -21.31 3.23
CA CYS A 410 6.05 -21.85 4.38
C CYS A 410 7.01 -22.54 5.35
N GLY A 411 7.87 -23.44 4.88
CA GLY A 411 8.87 -24.11 5.71
C GLY A 411 9.89 -23.14 6.31
N GLY A 412 10.47 -22.25 5.48
CA GLY A 412 11.40 -21.23 5.96
C GLY A 412 10.75 -20.22 6.90
N GLY A 413 9.52 -19.75 6.59
CA GLY A 413 8.75 -18.87 7.46
C GLY A 413 8.43 -19.52 8.81
N ALA A 414 8.06 -20.80 8.81
CA ALA A 414 7.80 -21.57 10.04
C ALA A 414 9.05 -21.69 10.91
N LEU A 415 10.21 -21.99 10.31
CA LEU A 415 11.48 -22.04 11.04
C LEU A 415 11.85 -20.67 11.62
N ALA A 416 11.67 -19.59 10.86
CA ALA A 416 11.96 -18.24 11.30
C ALA A 416 11.10 -17.82 12.50
N LEU A 417 9.79 -18.07 12.41
CA LEU A 417 8.84 -17.78 13.49
C LEU A 417 9.07 -18.67 14.71
N ALA A 418 9.26 -19.99 14.53
CA ALA A 418 9.54 -20.90 15.63
C ALA A 418 10.82 -20.50 16.38
N THR A 419 11.85 -20.06 15.65
CA THR A 419 13.09 -19.53 16.23
C THR A 419 12.83 -18.27 17.03
N MET A 420 12.05 -17.32 16.50
CA MET A 420 11.63 -16.11 17.21
C MET A 420 10.87 -16.46 18.49
N VAL A 421 9.82 -17.28 18.39
CA VAL A 421 8.98 -17.68 19.53
C VAL A 421 9.83 -18.37 20.60
N ARG A 422 10.80 -19.19 20.21
CA ARG A 422 11.71 -19.83 21.17
C ARG A 422 12.67 -18.83 21.83
N ARG A 423 13.25 -17.89 21.08
CA ARG A 423 14.39 -17.08 21.54
C ARG A 423 14.03 -15.72 22.14
N VAL A 424 12.91 -15.11 21.75
CA VAL A 424 12.59 -13.74 22.22
C VAL A 424 12.46 -13.66 23.74
N ASN A 425 13.19 -12.77 24.38
CA ASN A 425 13.05 -12.46 25.79
C ASN A 425 12.11 -11.27 25.97
N LEU A 426 10.84 -11.56 26.28
CA LEU A 426 9.80 -10.54 26.43
C LEU A 426 10.00 -9.63 27.65
N ASN A 427 10.90 -9.98 28.57
CA ASN A 427 11.26 -9.14 29.71
C ASN A 427 12.41 -8.17 29.39
N ASP A 428 13.07 -8.32 28.24
CA ASP A 428 14.15 -7.44 27.79
C ASP A 428 13.68 -6.58 26.60
N VAL A 429 13.54 -5.28 26.86
CA VAL A 429 13.12 -4.28 25.86
C VAL A 429 14.07 -4.24 24.66
N LYS A 430 15.38 -4.43 24.88
CA LYS A 430 16.37 -4.42 23.79
C LYS A 430 16.23 -5.66 22.92
N ASP A 431 15.97 -6.81 23.52
CA ASP A 431 15.76 -8.06 22.77
C ASP A 431 14.43 -8.01 21.98
N CYS A 432 13.36 -7.47 22.58
CA CYS A 432 12.10 -7.22 21.87
C CYS A 432 12.29 -6.30 20.66
N TRP A 433 13.02 -5.19 20.82
CA TRP A 433 13.35 -4.29 19.72
C TRP A 433 14.17 -4.99 18.63
N TRP A 434 15.15 -5.83 19.02
CA TRP A 434 15.96 -6.58 18.08
C TRP A 434 15.10 -7.53 17.24
N TRP A 435 14.20 -8.29 17.87
CA TRP A 435 13.30 -9.21 17.18
C TRP A 435 12.27 -8.49 16.31
N PHE A 436 11.73 -7.35 16.74
CA PHE A 436 10.85 -6.54 15.90
C PHE A 436 11.58 -5.99 14.67
N LYS A 437 12.75 -5.38 14.87
CA LYS A 437 13.49 -4.73 13.77
C LYS A 437 14.01 -5.74 12.75
N ASN A 438 14.65 -6.81 13.23
CA ASN A 438 15.28 -7.81 12.35
C ASN A 438 14.29 -8.90 11.90
N GLY A 439 13.22 -9.13 12.66
CA GLY A 439 12.19 -10.11 12.34
C GLY A 439 11.44 -9.81 11.04
N ALA A 440 11.33 -8.52 10.66
CA ALA A 440 10.80 -8.13 9.35
C ALA A 440 11.53 -8.84 8.20
N TRP A 441 12.87 -8.82 8.21
CA TRP A 441 13.68 -9.48 7.18
C TRP A 441 13.86 -10.97 7.43
N PHE A 442 13.90 -11.41 8.69
CA PHE A 442 14.07 -12.83 8.99
C PHE A 442 12.85 -13.65 8.56
N THR A 443 11.64 -13.23 8.91
CA THR A 443 10.42 -13.90 8.48
C THR A 443 10.01 -13.45 7.09
N GLY A 444 9.89 -12.15 6.86
CA GLY A 444 9.39 -11.63 5.60
C GLY A 444 10.38 -11.79 4.44
N GLY A 445 11.68 -11.65 4.67
CA GLY A 445 12.69 -11.91 3.65
C GLY A 445 12.71 -13.37 3.20
N VAL A 446 12.59 -14.32 4.15
CA VAL A 446 12.53 -15.76 3.83
C VAL A 446 11.27 -16.11 3.04
N ILE A 447 10.10 -15.58 3.44
CA ILE A 447 8.85 -15.75 2.68
C ILE A 447 8.99 -15.17 1.26
N SER A 448 9.60 -13.99 1.13
CA SER A 448 9.82 -13.36 -0.17
C SER A 448 10.75 -14.18 -1.06
N LEU A 449 11.80 -14.76 -0.48
CA LEU A 449 12.78 -15.56 -1.21
C LEU A 449 12.15 -16.85 -1.76
N GLY A 450 11.33 -17.54 -0.96
CA GLY A 450 10.60 -18.73 -1.42
C GLY A 450 9.60 -18.41 -2.54
N LEU A 451 8.83 -17.33 -2.39
CA LEU A 451 7.91 -16.82 -3.41
C LEU A 451 8.62 -16.44 -4.70
N PHE A 452 9.75 -15.74 -4.58
CA PHE A 452 10.57 -15.35 -5.73
C PHE A 452 11.19 -16.57 -6.43
N GLY A 453 11.68 -17.55 -5.67
CA GLY A 453 12.19 -18.80 -6.22
C GLY A 453 11.14 -19.58 -7.00
N ASP A 454 9.90 -19.64 -6.48
CA ASP A 454 8.77 -20.29 -7.16
C ASP A 454 8.42 -19.57 -8.48
N TYR A 455 8.36 -18.24 -8.44
CA TYR A 455 8.13 -17.42 -9.64
C TYR A 455 9.21 -17.65 -10.71
N VAL A 456 10.50 -17.55 -10.35
CA VAL A 456 11.62 -17.72 -11.29
C VAL A 456 11.61 -19.11 -11.91
N TYR A 457 11.36 -20.14 -11.10
CA TYR A 457 11.28 -21.51 -11.60
C TYR A 457 10.13 -21.71 -12.59
N ARG A 458 8.92 -21.20 -12.28
CA ARG A 458 7.78 -21.30 -13.18
C ARG A 458 7.99 -20.51 -14.47
N LYS A 459 8.67 -19.35 -14.38
CA LYS A 459 8.98 -18.54 -15.56
C LYS A 459 9.95 -19.25 -16.51
N SER A 460 10.98 -19.92 -15.99
CA SER A 460 11.92 -20.67 -16.83
C SER A 460 11.26 -21.87 -17.51
N GLN A 461 10.29 -22.52 -16.87
CA GLN A 461 9.49 -23.58 -17.48
C GLN A 461 8.60 -23.05 -18.62
N GLU A 462 7.98 -21.89 -18.45
CA GLU A 462 7.18 -21.24 -19.50
C GLU A 462 8.05 -20.91 -20.72
N GLU A 463 9.22 -20.29 -20.51
CA GLU A 463 10.17 -19.95 -21.59
C GLU A 463 10.66 -21.20 -22.34
N SER A 464 10.96 -22.27 -21.61
CA SER A 464 11.36 -23.56 -22.19
C SER A 464 10.24 -24.15 -23.06
N ARG A 465 8.99 -24.08 -22.58
CA ARG A 465 7.82 -24.56 -23.33
C ARG A 465 7.57 -23.75 -24.60
N LEU A 466 7.65 -22.42 -24.52
CA LEU A 466 7.48 -21.54 -25.68
C LEU A 466 8.59 -21.76 -26.71
N THR A 467 9.82 -21.98 -26.27
CA THR A 467 10.95 -22.30 -27.15
C THR A 467 10.75 -23.65 -27.83
N ALA A 468 10.31 -24.68 -27.11
CA ALA A 468 10.03 -26.00 -27.68
C ALA A 468 8.87 -25.97 -28.68
N GLN A 469 7.82 -25.18 -28.41
CA GLN A 469 6.72 -24.95 -29.35
C GLN A 469 7.20 -24.26 -30.63
N ALA A 470 7.99 -23.19 -30.50
CA ALA A 470 8.55 -22.49 -31.66
C ALA A 470 9.48 -23.38 -32.52
N VAL A 471 10.18 -24.35 -31.91
CA VAL A 471 11.00 -25.33 -32.64
C VAL A 471 10.15 -26.43 -33.28
N GLY A 472 9.04 -26.84 -32.67
CA GLY A 472 8.13 -27.85 -33.23
C GLY A 472 7.26 -27.32 -34.38
N ASP A 473 6.96 -26.02 -34.38
CA ASP A 473 6.19 -25.35 -35.42
C ASP A 473 7.03 -24.92 -36.65
N ALA A 474 8.36 -24.85 -36.49
CA ALA A 474 9.33 -24.50 -37.54
C ALA A 474 9.82 -25.75 -38.29
#